data_AF-A0A967VXR9-F1
#
_entry.id   AF-A0A967VXR9-F1
#
_cell.length_a   1.000
_cell.length_b   1.000
_cell.length_c   1.000
_cell.angle_alpha   90.00
_cell.angle_beta   90.00
_cell.angle_gamma   90.00
#
_symmetry.space_group_name_H-M   'P 1'
#
loop_
_entity.id
_entity.type
_entity.pdbx_description
1 polymer ?
#
loop_
_entity_poly.entity_id
_entity_poly.type
_entity_poly.pdbx_seq_one_letter_code
_entity_poly.pdbx_strand_id
1 'polypeptide(L)'
;GIFLTTIFYAQEEISLEFNTIRYGELRTGGFNLNNSKEVHIEALGGGYEAETSYYKVGFEDEQGMFIYAWIIDAESRELVWQMTNSNTQSMSGSPWLRKFSGQVNLPAGRYEVYFNALEPRKFLHKRDGFPSLGELLQRLLRGDNWQERNIE
;
A
#
# COMPACT_ATOMS: atom_id res chain seq x y z
N GLY A 1 8.20 -2.44 22.23
CA GLY A 1 9.18 -2.93 21.25
C GLY A 1 9.99 -1.75 20.77
N ILE A 2 11.31 -1.91 20.63
CA ILE A 2 12.20 -0.87 20.13
C ILE A 2 11.92 -0.70 18.62
N PHE A 3 11.45 0.48 18.22
CA PHE A 3 11.32 0.85 16.81
C PHE A 3 12.71 1.19 16.28
N LEU A 4 13.28 0.30 15.47
CA LEU A 4 14.50 0.55 14.70
C LEU A 4 14.07 1.03 13.31
N THR A 5 14.03 2.35 13.13
CA THR A 5 13.90 2.96 11.81
C THR A 5 15.29 3.00 11.20
N THR A 6 15.65 2.01 10.39
CA THR A 6 16.93 1.99 9.69
C THR A 6 16.85 2.90 8.46
N ILE A 7 17.64 3.98 8.44
CA ILE A 7 17.79 4.89 7.30
C ILE A 7 19.01 4.42 6.50
N PHE A 8 18.82 3.96 5.26
CA PHE A 8 19.90 3.59 4.36
C PHE A 8 20.34 4.80 3.51
N TYR A 9 21.65 5.09 3.48
CA TYR A 9 22.24 6.11 2.61
C TYR A 9 22.62 5.48 1.25
N ALA A 10 22.11 6.06 0.16
CA ALA A 10 22.24 5.53 -1.19
C ALA A 10 23.67 5.66 -1.78
N GLN A 11 24.47 4.63 -1.55
CA GLN A 11 25.42 4.10 -2.56
C GLN A 11 25.31 2.56 -2.69
N GLU A 12 24.52 1.91 -1.85
CA GLU A 12 24.24 0.48 -1.87
C GLU A 12 22.82 0.19 -2.38
N GLU A 13 22.61 -1.03 -2.88
CA GLU A 13 21.29 -1.61 -3.12
C GLU A 13 20.48 -1.54 -1.81
N ILE A 14 19.47 -0.66 -1.75
CA ILE A 14 18.60 -0.55 -0.57
C ILE A 14 17.55 -1.64 -0.69
N SER A 15 17.81 -2.78 -0.06
CA SER A 15 16.80 -3.83 0.12
C SER A 15 16.00 -3.54 1.39
N LEU A 16 14.73 -3.19 1.20
CA LEU A 16 13.74 -3.09 2.28
C LEU A 16 12.86 -4.33 2.22
N GLU A 17 13.08 -5.25 3.14
CA GLU A 17 12.35 -6.52 3.19
C GLU A 17 11.33 -6.52 4.33
N PHE A 18 10.08 -6.73 3.96
CA PHE A 18 8.98 -6.86 4.90
C PHE A 18 8.55 -8.34 5.00
N ASN A 19 9.12 -9.06 5.97
CA ASN A 19 8.76 -10.46 6.22
C ASN A 19 7.70 -10.60 7.30
N THR A 20 6.69 -11.44 7.01
CA THR A 20 5.65 -11.89 7.95
C THR A 20 4.97 -10.76 8.72
N ILE A 21 3.85 -10.27 8.19
CA ILE A 21 3.09 -9.18 8.81
C ILE A 21 1.82 -9.76 9.42
N ARG A 22 1.58 -9.47 10.70
CA ARG A 22 0.36 -9.88 11.39
C ARG A 22 -0.80 -9.03 10.89
N TYR A 23 -2.00 -9.61 10.85
CA TYR A 23 -3.19 -8.82 10.57
C TYR A 23 -3.34 -7.67 11.58
N GLY A 24 -3.66 -6.47 11.07
CA GLY A 24 -3.78 -5.26 11.86
C GLY A 24 -2.45 -4.53 12.13
N GLU A 25 -1.32 -5.05 11.63
CA GLU A 25 -0.02 -4.39 11.72
C GLU A 25 0.21 -3.51 10.47
N LEU A 26 0.59 -2.25 10.72
CA LEU A 26 1.15 -1.36 9.70
C LEU A 26 2.67 -1.41 9.83
N ARG A 27 3.35 -1.80 8.76
CA ARG A 27 4.81 -1.66 8.66
C ARG A 27 5.16 -0.48 7.79
N THR A 28 6.24 0.18 8.17
CA THR A 28 6.79 1.32 7.45
C THR A 28 8.30 1.23 7.37
N GLY A 29 8.85 1.76 6.30
CA GLY A 29 10.28 1.93 6.08
C GLY A 29 10.53 3.21 5.30
N GLY A 30 11.77 3.68 5.31
CA GLY A 30 12.15 4.89 4.58
C GLY A 30 13.43 4.71 3.80
N PHE A 31 13.51 5.36 2.64
CA PHE A 31 14.74 5.38 1.84
C PHE A 31 14.93 6.74 1.18
N ASN A 32 16.20 7.06 0.89
CA ASN A 32 16.57 8.31 0.26
C ASN A 32 17.20 8.04 -1.11
N LEU A 33 16.84 8.83 -2.11
CA LEU A 33 17.44 8.81 -3.44
C LEU A 33 18.20 10.10 -3.68
N ASN A 34 19.52 10.01 -3.87
CA ASN A 34 20.38 11.17 -4.15
C ASN A 34 20.25 11.68 -5.61
N ASN A 35 19.65 10.88 -6.49
CA ASN A 35 19.39 11.19 -7.89
C ASN A 35 18.13 10.44 -8.36
N SER A 36 17.56 10.89 -9.47
CA SER A 36 16.46 10.19 -10.13
C SER A 36 16.93 8.82 -10.58
N LYS A 37 16.21 7.77 -10.20
CA LYS A 37 16.55 6.40 -10.56
C LYS A 37 15.32 5.49 -10.61
N GLU A 38 15.50 4.38 -11.29
CA GLU A 38 14.54 3.30 -11.31
C GLU A 38 14.64 2.49 -10.01
N VAL A 39 13.51 2.28 -9.35
CA VAL A 39 13.37 1.47 -8.15
C VAL A 39 12.65 0.19 -8.53
N HIS A 40 13.32 -0.95 -8.32
CA HIS A 40 12.69 -2.26 -8.48
C HIS A 40 11.86 -2.58 -7.23
N ILE A 41 10.62 -3.00 -7.44
CA ILE A 41 9.69 -3.37 -6.37
C ILE A 41 9.23 -4.80 -6.62
N GLU A 42 9.41 -5.64 -5.61
CA GLU A 42 8.76 -6.94 -5.50
C GLU A 42 7.82 -6.91 -4.30
N ALA A 43 6.52 -7.14 -4.54
CA ALA A 43 5.53 -7.12 -3.49
C ALA A 43 4.56 -8.29 -3.62
N LEU A 44 4.24 -8.90 -2.47
CA LEU A 44 3.19 -9.89 -2.33
C LEU A 44 2.04 -9.28 -1.53
N GLY A 45 0.83 -9.54 -1.99
CA GLY A 45 -0.38 -8.94 -1.45
C GLY A 45 -1.59 -9.82 -1.62
N GLY A 46 -2.74 -9.24 -1.27
CA GLY A 46 -4.02 -9.90 -1.16
C GLY A 46 -5.11 -8.97 -1.67
N GLY A 47 -5.87 -9.42 -2.66
CA GLY A 47 -6.98 -8.67 -3.24
C GLY A 47 -7.89 -9.57 -4.06
N TYR A 48 -9.16 -9.17 -4.20
CA TYR A 48 -10.13 -9.86 -5.04
C TYR A 48 -10.28 -9.13 -6.38
N GLU A 49 -10.49 -9.85 -7.48
CA GLU A 49 -10.96 -9.20 -8.70
C GLU A 49 -12.30 -8.52 -8.42
N ALA A 50 -12.41 -7.22 -8.71
CA ALA A 50 -13.60 -6.42 -8.44
C ALA A 50 -14.88 -7.03 -9.05
N GLU A 51 -14.76 -7.76 -10.17
CA GLU A 51 -15.87 -8.43 -10.86
C GLU A 51 -16.33 -9.74 -10.18
N THR A 52 -15.45 -10.42 -9.43
CA THR A 52 -15.75 -11.73 -8.81
C THR A 52 -15.93 -11.66 -7.29
N SER A 53 -15.84 -10.45 -6.71
CA SER A 53 -16.05 -10.21 -5.28
C SER A 53 -17.52 -10.38 -4.91
N TYR A 54 -17.98 -11.63 -4.81
CA TYR A 54 -19.21 -12.00 -4.08
C TYR A 54 -19.07 -11.67 -2.58
N TYR A 55 -17.83 -11.56 -2.10
CA TYR A 55 -17.44 -11.19 -0.75
C TYR A 55 -16.75 -9.83 -0.76
N LYS A 56 -17.53 -8.74 -0.95
CA LYS A 56 -17.02 -7.40 -0.62
C LYS A 56 -16.71 -7.37 0.86
N VAL A 57 -15.45 -7.64 1.19
CA VAL A 57 -14.90 -7.45 2.52
C VAL A 57 -14.89 -5.95 2.73
N GLY A 58 -15.60 -5.45 3.75
CA GLY A 58 -15.72 -4.01 4.03
C GLY A 58 -14.40 -3.30 4.42
N PHE A 59 -13.27 -3.90 4.07
CA PHE A 59 -11.90 -3.42 4.30
C PHE A 59 -11.03 -3.54 3.04
N GLU A 60 -11.59 -3.94 1.89
CA GLU A 60 -10.90 -3.79 0.60
C GLU A 60 -10.85 -2.31 0.22
N ASP A 61 -9.73 -1.86 -0.34
CA ASP A 61 -9.67 -0.52 -0.93
C ASP A 61 -10.56 -0.42 -2.17
N GLU A 62 -10.71 0.79 -2.72
CA GLU A 62 -11.48 1.00 -3.95
C GLU A 62 -10.95 0.17 -5.13
N GLN A 63 -9.71 -0.30 -5.04
CA GLN A 63 -9.05 -1.14 -6.02
C GLN A 63 -9.22 -2.63 -5.73
N GLY A 64 -9.89 -3.05 -4.65
CA GLY A 64 -10.14 -4.44 -4.28
C GLY A 64 -9.00 -5.14 -3.52
N MET A 65 -8.07 -4.39 -2.94
CA MET A 65 -6.92 -4.90 -2.19
C MET A 65 -7.14 -4.80 -0.67
N PHE A 66 -6.76 -5.82 0.08
CA PHE A 66 -6.82 -5.86 1.55
C PHE A 66 -5.45 -6.14 2.21
N ILE A 67 -4.46 -6.61 1.44
CA ILE A 67 -3.05 -6.65 1.80
C ILE A 67 -2.27 -6.00 0.66
N TYR A 68 -1.64 -4.86 0.91
CA TYR A 68 -0.94 -4.13 -0.13
C TYR A 68 0.13 -3.21 0.44
N ALA A 69 0.97 -2.70 -0.47
CA ALA A 69 2.00 -1.71 -0.17
C ALA A 69 1.75 -0.43 -0.95
N TRP A 70 2.26 0.67 -0.43
CA TRP A 70 2.33 1.94 -1.16
C TRP A 70 3.57 2.74 -0.76
N ILE A 71 3.95 3.68 -1.61
CA ILE A 71 5.08 4.58 -1.40
C ILE A 71 4.57 6.01 -1.53
N ILE A 72 4.95 6.85 -0.57
CA ILE A 72 4.76 8.30 -0.66
C ILE A 72 6.09 9.04 -0.71
N ASP A 73 6.09 10.19 -1.36
CA ASP A 73 7.11 11.19 -1.11
C ASP A 73 6.95 11.74 0.32
N ALA A 74 8.02 11.72 1.10
CA ALA A 74 7.99 12.09 2.52
C ALA A 74 7.79 13.60 2.75
N GLU A 75 8.11 14.41 1.75
CA GLU A 75 8.02 15.86 1.80
C GLU A 75 6.67 16.36 1.28
N SER A 76 6.28 15.96 0.07
CA SER A 76 4.99 16.38 -0.53
C SER A 76 3.81 15.56 -0.04
N ARG A 77 4.05 14.39 0.58
CA ARG A 77 3.00 13.41 0.96
C ARG A 77 2.18 12.95 -0.25
N GLU A 78 2.77 12.95 -1.44
CA GLU A 78 2.16 12.43 -2.66
C GLU A 78 2.33 10.93 -2.78
N LEU A 79 1.25 10.25 -3.18
CA LEU A 79 1.28 8.84 -3.56
C LEU A 79 2.05 8.69 -4.86
N VAL A 80 3.27 8.16 -4.77
CA VAL A 80 4.12 7.94 -5.95
C VAL A 80 3.99 6.53 -6.50
N TRP A 81 3.51 5.59 -5.69
CA TRP A 81 3.18 4.23 -6.12
C TRP A 81 2.24 3.54 -5.15
N GLN A 82 1.34 2.68 -5.66
CA GLN A 82 0.48 1.80 -4.88
C GLN A 82 0.35 0.45 -5.59
N MET A 83 0.36 -0.63 -4.83
CA MET A 83 -0.01 -1.95 -5.33
C MET A 83 -1.52 -2.03 -5.51
N THR A 84 -1.97 -2.37 -6.71
CA THR A 84 -3.39 -2.47 -7.08
C THR A 84 -3.68 -3.79 -7.77
N ASN A 85 -4.95 -4.16 -7.91
CA ASN A 85 -5.32 -5.30 -8.74
C ASN A 85 -4.88 -5.12 -10.21
N SER A 86 -4.90 -3.90 -10.75
CA SER A 86 -4.57 -3.64 -12.15
C SER A 86 -3.08 -3.74 -12.48
N ASN A 87 -2.20 -3.54 -11.51
CA ASN A 87 -0.75 -3.64 -11.70
C ASN A 87 -0.15 -4.94 -11.15
N THR A 88 -0.99 -5.87 -10.68
CA THR A 88 -0.56 -7.16 -10.13
C THR A 88 -1.03 -8.33 -10.98
N GLN A 89 -0.41 -9.48 -10.74
CA GLN A 89 -0.83 -10.76 -11.30
C GLN A 89 -1.35 -11.67 -10.18
N SER A 90 -2.41 -12.42 -10.48
CA SER A 90 -2.88 -13.50 -9.60
C SER A 90 -1.84 -14.60 -9.51
N MET A 91 -1.64 -15.14 -8.30
CA MET A 91 -0.77 -16.29 -8.10
C MET A 91 -1.57 -17.60 -8.15
N SER A 92 -1.01 -18.62 -8.80
CA SER A 92 -1.61 -19.95 -8.85
C SER A 92 -1.84 -20.51 -7.44
N GLY A 93 -2.97 -21.17 -7.23
CA GLY A 93 -3.30 -21.82 -5.96
C GLY A 93 -4.04 -20.95 -4.94
N SER A 94 -4.32 -19.67 -5.25
CA SER A 94 -5.20 -18.86 -4.42
C SER A 94 -5.98 -17.81 -5.22
N PRO A 95 -7.29 -17.64 -4.98
CA PRO A 95 -8.10 -16.63 -5.66
C PRO A 95 -7.82 -15.20 -5.19
N TRP A 96 -7.02 -15.01 -4.12
CA TRP A 96 -6.76 -13.69 -3.56
C TRP A 96 -5.29 -13.27 -3.57
N LEU A 97 -4.35 -14.19 -3.82
CA LEU A 97 -2.92 -13.84 -3.77
C LEU A 97 -2.53 -13.04 -5.01
N ARG A 98 -1.89 -11.90 -4.76
CA ARG A 98 -1.43 -10.96 -5.79
C ARG A 98 0.08 -10.77 -5.70
N LYS A 99 0.73 -10.64 -6.86
CA LYS A 99 2.15 -10.30 -6.95
C LYS A 99 2.35 -9.08 -7.85
N PHE A 100 3.12 -8.11 -7.37
CA PHE A 100 3.76 -7.08 -8.18
C PHE A 100 5.24 -7.42 -8.34
N SER A 101 5.76 -7.25 -9.55
CA SER A 101 7.20 -7.26 -9.84
C SER A 101 7.41 -6.30 -11.00
N GLY A 102 8.10 -5.19 -10.74
CA GLY A 102 8.19 -4.12 -11.70
C GLY A 102 9.03 -2.95 -11.21
N GLN A 103 9.16 -1.97 -12.09
CA GLN A 103 10.06 -0.84 -11.92
C GLN A 103 9.27 0.46 -11.84
N VAL A 104 9.68 1.35 -10.94
CA VAL A 104 9.10 2.69 -10.76
C VAL A 104 10.20 3.73 -10.84
N ASN A 105 10.07 4.68 -11.75
CA ASN A 105 10.99 5.80 -11.83
C ASN A 105 10.64 6.83 -10.76
N LEU A 106 11.56 7.06 -9.82
CA LEU A 106 11.40 8.03 -8.75
C LEU A 106 12.48 9.12 -8.87
N PRO A 107 12.12 10.41 -8.71
CA PRO A 107 13.09 11.50 -8.69
C PRO A 107 14.02 11.41 -7.46
N ALA A 108 15.00 12.31 -7.39
CA ALA A 108 15.76 12.49 -6.15
C ALA A 108 14.80 12.96 -5.05
N GLY A 109 14.86 12.34 -3.87
CA GLY A 109 13.86 12.58 -2.83
C GLY A 109 14.00 11.64 -1.64
N ARG A 110 13.07 11.79 -0.69
CA ARG A 110 12.95 10.95 0.49
C ARG A 110 11.59 10.29 0.44
N TYR A 111 11.56 8.98 0.62
CA TYR A 111 10.35 8.19 0.42
C TYR A 111 10.05 7.39 1.67
N GLU A 112 8.75 7.25 1.93
CA GLU A 112 8.22 6.36 2.96
C GLU A 112 7.44 5.25 2.29
N VAL A 113 7.82 4.01 2.59
CA VAL A 113 7.11 2.81 2.18
C VAL A 113 6.21 2.40 3.33
N TYR A 114 5.01 1.98 2.98
CA TYR A 114 4.04 1.46 3.91
C TYR A 114 3.51 0.13 3.40
N PHE A 115 3.22 -0.77 4.32
CA PHE A 115 2.57 -2.03 4.05
C PHE A 115 1.51 -2.28 5.12
N ASN A 116 0.32 -2.68 4.70
CA ASN A 116 -0.73 -3.14 5.59
C ASN A 116 -1.13 -4.57 5.27
N ALA A 117 -1.42 -5.35 6.32
CA ALA A 117 -2.17 -6.58 6.20
C ALA A 117 -3.47 -6.45 7.00
N LEU A 118 -4.60 -6.41 6.31
CA LEU A 118 -5.91 -6.50 6.96
C LEU A 118 -6.47 -7.91 6.77
N GLU A 119 -7.10 -8.41 7.82
CA GLU A 119 -7.80 -9.70 7.73
C GLU A 119 -9.10 -9.47 6.95
N PRO A 120 -9.35 -10.24 5.87
CA PRO A 120 -10.62 -10.20 5.18
C PRO A 120 -11.73 -10.75 6.09
N ARG A 121 -12.39 -9.88 6.87
CA ARG A 121 -13.53 -10.27 7.71
C ARG A 121 -14.76 -10.52 6.83
N LYS A 122 -15.15 -11.78 6.70
CA LYS A 122 -16.53 -12.12 6.30
C LYS A 122 -17.45 -11.50 7.35
N PHE A 123 -18.53 -10.84 6.91
CA PHE A 123 -19.54 -10.12 7.70
C PHE A 123 -19.27 -8.62 7.94
N LEU A 124 -19.78 -7.80 7.01
CA LEU A 124 -20.70 -6.68 7.27
C LEU A 124 -21.21 -6.14 5.91
N HIS A 125 -22.52 -6.21 5.66
CA HIS A 125 -23.20 -5.68 4.47
C HIS A 125 -23.32 -4.14 4.48
N LYS A 126 -22.32 -3.43 5.00
CA LYS A 126 -22.33 -1.97 4.96
C LYS A 126 -21.22 -1.47 4.07
N ARG A 127 -21.66 -0.88 2.96
CA ARG A 127 -20.88 -0.08 2.03
C ARG A 127 -20.54 1.26 2.70
N ASP A 128 -19.86 1.20 3.83
CA ASP A 128 -19.27 2.40 4.41
C ASP A 128 -17.92 2.50 3.73
N GLY A 129 -17.81 3.41 2.75
CA GLY A 129 -16.63 3.64 1.93
C GLY A 129 -15.46 4.11 2.79
N PHE A 130 -14.86 3.19 3.53
CA PHE A 130 -13.64 3.45 4.26
C PHE A 130 -12.54 3.61 3.21
N PRO A 131 -11.91 4.80 3.12
CA PRO A 131 -10.81 4.99 2.18
C PRO A 131 -9.71 3.97 2.50
N SER A 132 -8.95 3.59 1.47
CA SER A 132 -7.77 2.73 1.65
C SER A 132 -6.91 3.31 2.78
N LEU A 133 -6.21 2.49 3.57
CA LEU A 133 -5.37 3.03 4.66
C LEU A 133 -4.34 4.05 4.14
N GLY A 134 -3.82 3.83 2.93
CA GLY A 134 -2.94 4.78 2.25
C GLY A 134 -3.64 6.10 1.90
N GLU A 135 -4.87 6.05 1.38
CA GLU A 135 -5.66 7.25 1.10
C GLU A 135 -6.12 7.95 2.38
N LEU A 136 -6.53 7.19 3.39
CA LEU A 136 -6.86 7.71 4.72
C LEU A 136 -5.67 8.46 5.31
N LEU A 137 -4.47 7.89 5.24
CA LEU A 137 -3.26 8.55 5.74
C LEU A 137 -2.90 9.76 4.90
N GLN A 138 -3.03 9.72 3.57
CA GLN A 138 -2.83 10.91 2.74
C GLN A 138 -3.79 12.03 3.14
N ARG A 139 -5.09 11.73 3.25
CA ARG A 139 -6.10 12.70 3.68
C ARG A 139 -5.81 13.25 5.08
N LEU A 140 -5.47 12.36 6.03
CA LEU A 140 -5.12 12.73 7.41
C LEU A 140 -3.88 13.63 7.46
N LEU A 141 -2.83 13.30 6.69
CA LEU A 141 -1.57 14.02 6.69
C LEU A 141 -1.65 15.34 5.91
N ARG A 142 -2.52 15.42 4.89
CA ARG A 142 -2.79 16.65 4.13
C ARG A 142 -3.77 17.60 4.83
N GLY A 143 -4.50 17.10 5.83
CA GLY A 143 -5.51 17.87 6.54
C GLY A 143 -6.83 18.00 5.78
N ASP A 144 -7.17 17.02 4.93
CA ASP A 144 -8.41 17.02 4.16
C ASP A 144 -9.62 16.82 5.10
N ASN A 145 -10.62 17.70 4.99
CA ASN A 145 -11.81 17.66 5.83
C ASN A 145 -12.79 16.57 5.35
N TRP A 146 -13.32 15.79 6.30
CA TRP A 146 -14.23 14.65 6.08
C TRP A 146 -15.55 14.96 5.35
N GLN A 147 -15.92 16.22 5.14
CA GLN A 147 -17.30 16.62 4.84
C GLN A 147 -17.71 16.66 3.36
N GLU A 148 -16.83 16.49 2.39
CA GLU A 148 -17.17 16.86 1.00
C GLU A 148 -17.59 15.72 0.05
N ARG A 149 -17.72 14.46 0.48
CA ARG A 149 -18.05 13.35 -0.47
C ARG A 149 -19.16 12.38 -0.05
N ASN A 150 -19.98 12.70 0.96
CA ASN A 150 -21.11 11.85 1.36
C ASN A 150 -22.48 12.49 1.14
N ILE A 151 -22.65 13.29 0.07
CA ILE A 151 -23.96 13.72 -0.42
C ILE A 151 -23.93 13.74 -1.95
N GLU A 152 -24.16 12.59 -2.58
CA GLU A 152 -24.85 12.43 -3.87
C GLU A 152 -25.25 10.96 -4.07
#